data_AF-S0F451-F1
#
_entry.id   AF-S0F451-F1
#
_cell.length_a   1.000
_cell.length_b   1.000
_cell.length_c   1.000
_cell.angle_alpha   90.00
_cell.angle_beta   90.00
_cell.angle_gamma   90.00
#
_symmetry.space_group_name_H-M   'P 1'
#
loop_
_entity.id
_entity.type
_entity.pdbx_description
1 polymer ?
#
loop_
_entity_poly.entity_id
_entity_poly.type
_entity_poly.pdbx_seq_one_letter_code
_entity_poly.pdbx_strand_id
1 'polypeptide(L)' 'MWETQKLKIMKEMKNEIQMLQYRIKRYHDMRNGAMCQALNGKLQKLLAKQQAAL' A
#
# COMPACT_ATOMS: atom_id res chain seq x y z
N MET A 1 22.15 11.28 -7.89
CA MET A 1 21.52 10.20 -8.69
C MET A 1 20.88 9.12 -7.80
N TRP A 2 21.58 8.61 -6.77
CA TRP A 2 21.02 7.64 -5.80
C TRP A 2 19.87 8.19 -4.95
N GLU A 3 19.96 9.44 -4.48
CA GLU A 3 18.88 10.10 -3.71
C GLU A 3 17.60 10.26 -4.53
N THR A 4 17.73 10.53 -5.83
CA THR A 4 16.62 10.66 -6.78
C THR A 4 15.88 9.33 -6.95
N GLN A 5 16.62 8.22 -6.99
CA GLN A 5 16.06 6.86 -7.06
C GLN A 5 15.34 6.49 -5.76
N LYS A 6 15.92 6.79 -4.60
CA LYS A 6 15.29 6.53 -3.30
C LYS A 6 13.97 7.30 -3.14
N LEU A 7 13.96 8.58 -3.55
CA LEU A 7 12.75 9.42 -3.56
C LEU A 7 11.66 8.88 -4.48
N LYS A 8 12.03 8.39 -5.67
CA LYS A 8 11.10 7.76 -6.61
C LYS A 8 10.45 6.51 -6.01
N ILE A 9 11.25 5.64 -5.40
CA ILE A 9 10.76 4.41 -4.73
C ILE A 9 9.80 4.76 -3.60
N MET A 10 10.15 5.71 -2.73
CA MET A 10 9.26 6.14 -1.64
C MET A 10 7.94 6.73 -2.16
N LYS A 11 7.98 7.48 -3.25
CA LYS A 11 6.79 8.05 -3.90
C LYS A 11 5.89 6.95 -4.50
N GLU A 12 6.47 5.98 -5.18
CA GLU A 12 5.74 4.83 -5.74
C GLU A 12 5.09 3.98 -4.63
N MET A 13 5.82 3.70 -3.55
CA MET A 13 5.27 2.99 -2.38
C MET A 13 4.09 3.75 -1.74
N LYS A 14 4.20 5.07 -1.59
CA LYS A 14 3.11 5.91 -1.06
C LYS A 14 1.87 5.85 -1.95
N ASN A 15 2.05 5.93 -3.26
CA ASN A 15 0.94 5.83 -4.23
C ASN A 15 0.26 4.46 -4.15
N GLU A 16 1.04 3.38 -4.05
CA GLU A 16 0.51 2.02 -3.94
C GLU A 16 -0.29 1.81 -2.64
N ILE A 17 0.22 2.33 -1.51
CA ILE A 17 -0.50 2.33 -0.23
C ILE A 17 -1.85 3.05 -0.34
N GLN A 18 -1.88 4.25 -0.95
CA GLN A 18 -3.12 5.00 -1.14
C GLN A 18 -4.13 4.25 -2.01
N MET A 19 -3.66 3.62 -3.10
CA MET A 19 -4.52 2.82 -3.98
C MET A 19 -5.07 1.57 -3.29
N LEU A 20 -4.28 0.91 -2.44
CA LEU A 20 -4.75 -0.22 -1.65
C LEU A 20 -5.82 0.20 -0.64
N GLN A 21 -5.59 1.28 0.11
CA GLN A 21 -6.58 1.82 1.06
C GLN A 21 -7.90 2.17 0.37
N TYR A 22 -7.84 2.81 -0.81
CA TYR A 22 -9.02 3.10 -1.62
C TYR A 22 -9.79 1.83 -2.00
N ARG A 23 -9.10 0.81 -2.52
CA ARG A 23 -9.73 -0.47 -2.92
C ARG A 23 -10.33 -1.19 -1.72
N ILE A 24 -9.63 -1.23 -0.58
CA ILE A 24 -10.12 -1.83 0.67
C ILE A 24 -11.42 -1.15 1.10
N LYS A 25 -11.46 0.19 1.11
CA LYS A 25 -12.66 0.95 1.45
C LYS A 25 -13.83 0.59 0.52
N ARG A 26 -13.61 0.56 -0.80
CA ARG A 26 -14.63 0.19 -1.78
C ARG A 26 -15.18 -1.23 -1.54
N TYR A 27 -14.31 -2.22 -1.33
CA TYR A 27 -14.75 -3.59 -1.08
C TYR A 27 -15.41 -3.76 0.28
N HIS A 28 -15.03 -2.96 1.26
CA HIS A 28 -15.66 -2.94 2.57
C HIS A 28 -17.11 -2.44 2.47
N ASP A 29 -17.33 -1.35 1.72
CA ASP A 29 -18.68 -0.80 1.48
C ASP A 29 -19.57 -1.79 0.70
N MET A 30 -18.97 -2.59 -0.17
CA MET A 30 -19.64 -3.70 -0.88
C MET A 30 -19.80 -4.98 -0.02
N ARG A 31 -19.41 -4.97 1.25
CA ARG A 31 -19.39 -6.13 2.17
C ARG A 31 -18.60 -7.34 1.63
N ASN A 32 -17.59 -7.10 0.80
CA ASN A 32 -16.71 -8.14 0.28
C ASN A 32 -15.49 -8.34 1.19
N GLY A 33 -15.71 -9.05 2.30
CA GLY A 33 -14.68 -9.30 3.32
C GLY A 33 -13.46 -10.07 2.81
N ALA A 34 -13.64 -11.01 1.87
CA ALA A 34 -12.55 -11.80 1.33
C ALA A 34 -11.53 -10.94 0.55
N MET A 35 -12.03 -10.01 -0.27
CA MET A 35 -11.16 -9.06 -1.00
C MET A 35 -10.51 -8.05 -0.05
N CYS A 36 -11.23 -7.56 0.97
CA CYS A 36 -10.63 -6.71 2.00
C CYS A 36 -9.45 -7.40 2.70
N GLN A 37 -9.61 -8.66 3.12
CA GLN A 37 -8.54 -9.43 3.76
C GLN A 37 -7.32 -9.59 2.84
N ALA A 38 -7.54 -9.98 1.59
CA ALA A 38 -6.46 -10.14 0.61
C ALA A 38 -5.67 -8.83 0.38
N LEU A 39 -6.38 -7.70 0.27
CA LEU A 39 -5.76 -6.38 0.07
C LEU A 39 -5.09 -5.85 1.34
N ASN A 40 -5.66 -6.10 2.52
CA ASN A 40 -5.05 -5.76 3.80
C ASN A 40 -3.71 -6.48 3.99
N GLY A 41 -3.62 -7.76 3.60
CA GLY A 41 -2.36 -8.50 3.64
C GLY A 41 -1.27 -7.89 2.76
N LYS A 42 -1.63 -7.35 1.58
CA LYS A 42 -0.69 -6.61 0.71
C LYS A 42 -0.28 -5.28 1.33
N LEU A 43 -1.24 -4.54 1.90
CA LEU A 43 -1.00 -3.27 2.56
C LEU A 43 -0.03 -3.41 3.74
N GLN A 44 -0.23 -4.42 4.60
CA GLN A 44 0.67 -4.69 5.73
C GLN A 44 2.11 -4.96 5.29
N LYS A 45 2.30 -5.75 4.22
CA LYS A 45 3.64 -6.02 3.68
C LYS A 45 4.33 -4.76 3.16
N LEU A 46 3.59 -3.86 2.49
CA LEU A 46 4.15 -2.60 1.99
C LEU A 46 4.48 -1.62 3.12
N LEU A 47 3.64 -1.53 4.15
CA LEU A 47 3.91 -0.72 5.33
C LEU A 47 5.15 -1.21 6.09
N ALA A 48 5.31 -2.52 6.24
CA ALA A 48 6.51 -3.10 6.84
C ALA A 48 7.78 -2.76 6.04
N LYS A 49 7.71 -2.82 4.69
CA LYS A 49 8.81 -2.40 3.82
C LYS A 49 9.11 -0.91 3.93
N GLN A 50 8.09 -0.06 4.04
CA GLN A 50 8.25 1.38 4.19
C GLN A 50 8.94 1.71 5.51
N GLN A 51 8.54 1.06 6.59
CA GLN A 51 9.14 1.24 7.91
C GLN A 51 10.61 0.79 7.96
N ALA A 52 10.97 -0.25 7.21
CA ALA A 52 12.35 -0.71 7.10
C ALA A 52 13.24 0.17 6.18
N ALA A 53 12.64 1.05 5.37
CA ALA A 53 13.34 1.94 4.44
C ALA A 53 13.51 3.38 4.97
N LEU A 54 12.80 3.71 6.06
CA LEU A 54 12.94 4.92 6.88
C LEU A 54 14.18 4.79 7.77
#